data_AF-A0A810Q0U6-F1
#
_entry.id   AF-A0A810Q0U6-F1
#
_cell.length_a   1.000
_cell.length_b   1.000
_cell.length_c   1.000
_cell.angle_alpha   90.00
_cell.angle_beta   90.00
_cell.angle_gamma   90.00
#
_symmetry.space_group_name_H-M   'P 1'
#
loop_
_entity.id
_entity.type
_entity.pdbx_description
1 polymer ?
#
loop_
_entity_poly.entity_id
_entity_poly.type
_entity_poly.pdbx_seq_one_letter_code
_entity_poly.pdbx_strand_id
1 'polypeptide(L)'
;MSRFGRDYLQVGMYTDVLFPEFGVHFIAVNDGVDSTRGENEFTAIRNVFNEMYARDTSKKIRATWQSKGKSGEHLTTIPPYGYIKDPEDKKKWIVDEEAAAVVQKIFSLCVDGLGPTQIAKWLKQHQILNPTAYAYSKGLPASNKPTADPYKWTNETVSRILERVDYLGHTVNFKTTKQSYKSKKKLWNDPADWVIFENTQPAIIEESVFIIVQNIRKSRRRPTKMGDMGIFSGLLYCAECGGKMYQCRATNFTEEQKYFICSTYRKGKDLCTTHSIKNVVLHEIVLRNLREAIQYVSQHEAEFMQEAADISMRDRDAEFARKRDTLAKADKRIAELDHIISKLYEDNVMGKLSDDRFIKLSHDYELEQSNLKSMAEVLRKELKQQEQQKTNAKAFVAAVKKYTDMQELDAAVLREFIDRIEVSHADKKSKTREITIVYNFIGAFDFTRAIEEARNTTEKQQKTA
;
A
#
# COMPACT_ATOMS: atom_id res chain seq x y z
N MET A 1 -8.73 -35.53 -31.20
CA MET A 1 -7.59 -34.90 -30.52
C MET A 1 -7.87 -33.48 -30.05
N SER A 2 -8.10 -32.50 -30.94
CA SER A 2 -8.26 -31.08 -30.54
C SER A 2 -9.44 -30.78 -29.60
N ARG A 3 -10.50 -31.62 -29.64
CA ARG A 3 -11.66 -31.54 -28.73
C ARG A 3 -11.40 -32.18 -27.37
N PHE A 4 -10.49 -33.15 -27.30
CA PHE A 4 -10.22 -33.91 -26.08
C PHE A 4 -9.29 -33.12 -25.15
N GLY A 5 -8.25 -32.50 -25.70
CA GLY A 5 -7.38 -31.61 -24.94
C GLY A 5 -6.42 -30.84 -25.82
N ARG A 6 -5.93 -29.71 -25.30
CA ARG A 6 -4.94 -28.84 -25.96
C ARG A 6 -3.57 -28.88 -25.28
N ASP A 7 -3.46 -29.60 -24.17
CA ASP A 7 -2.20 -29.83 -23.46
C ASP A 7 -1.68 -31.20 -23.87
N TYR A 8 -0.62 -31.24 -24.70
CA TYR A 8 -0.18 -32.50 -25.30
C TYR A 8 0.26 -33.51 -24.23
N LEU A 9 0.82 -33.04 -23.10
CA LEU A 9 1.29 -33.89 -22.00
C LEU A 9 0.13 -34.61 -21.33
N GLN A 10 -0.93 -33.88 -21.01
CA GLN A 10 -2.12 -34.48 -20.41
C GLN A 10 -2.80 -35.40 -21.41
N VAL A 11 -2.93 -34.96 -22.66
CA VAL A 11 -3.57 -35.77 -23.71
C VAL A 11 -2.82 -37.09 -23.89
N GLY A 12 -1.49 -37.08 -23.99
CA GLY A 12 -0.67 -38.30 -24.07
C GLY A 12 -0.81 -39.18 -22.83
N MET A 13 -0.74 -38.59 -21.61
CA MET A 13 -0.96 -39.36 -20.38
C MET A 13 -2.33 -40.07 -20.36
N TYR A 14 -3.38 -39.40 -20.84
CA TYR A 14 -4.71 -39.99 -20.93
C TYR A 14 -4.78 -41.08 -21.99
N THR A 15 -4.29 -40.81 -23.22
CA THR A 15 -4.42 -41.76 -24.33
C THR A 15 -3.49 -42.96 -24.22
N ASP A 16 -2.30 -42.78 -23.66
CA ASP A 16 -1.22 -43.77 -23.75
C ASP A 16 -1.05 -44.57 -22.44
N VAL A 17 -1.53 -44.03 -21.30
CA VAL A 17 -1.38 -44.68 -19.98
C VAL A 17 -2.74 -44.97 -19.34
N LEU A 18 -3.51 -43.92 -19.06
CA LEU A 18 -4.74 -44.01 -18.28
C LEU A 18 -5.84 -44.80 -19.02
N PHE A 19 -6.16 -44.46 -20.26
CA PHE A 19 -7.24 -45.14 -20.98
C PHE A 19 -6.97 -46.64 -21.21
N PRO A 20 -5.76 -47.07 -21.60
CA PRO A 20 -5.42 -48.48 -21.63
C PRO A 20 -5.57 -49.17 -20.27
N GLU A 21 -5.09 -48.56 -19.17
CA GLU A 21 -5.19 -49.13 -17.81
C GLU A 21 -6.66 -49.34 -17.36
N PHE A 22 -7.54 -48.42 -17.75
CA PHE A 22 -8.97 -48.49 -17.45
C PHE A 22 -9.80 -49.26 -18.50
N GLY A 23 -9.16 -49.86 -19.52
CA GLY A 23 -9.86 -50.58 -20.59
C GLY A 23 -10.76 -49.71 -21.47
N VAL A 24 -10.47 -48.40 -21.55
CA VAL A 24 -11.24 -47.42 -22.33
C VAL A 24 -10.77 -47.42 -23.77
N HIS A 25 -11.69 -47.69 -24.70
CA HIS A 25 -11.44 -47.55 -26.14
C HIS A 25 -11.58 -46.10 -26.58
N PHE A 26 -10.48 -45.47 -26.99
CA PHE A 26 -10.47 -44.08 -27.46
C PHE A 26 -10.39 -44.02 -28.99
N ILE A 27 -11.35 -43.33 -29.61
CA ILE A 27 -11.42 -43.12 -31.06
C ILE A 27 -11.52 -41.61 -31.35
N ALA A 28 -10.56 -41.08 -32.11
CA ALA A 28 -10.64 -39.74 -32.68
C ALA A 28 -10.80 -39.82 -34.20
N VAL A 29 -12.07 -39.83 -34.67
CA VAL A 29 -12.46 -40.05 -36.07
C VAL A 29 -11.74 -39.13 -37.05
N ASN A 30 -11.73 -37.82 -36.80
CA ASN A 30 -11.10 -36.84 -37.69
C ASN A 30 -9.56 -36.87 -37.66
N ASP A 31 -8.99 -37.49 -36.64
CA ASP A 31 -7.55 -37.54 -36.43
C ASP A 31 -6.95 -38.90 -36.80
N GLY A 32 -7.79 -39.88 -37.16
CA GLY A 32 -7.36 -41.23 -37.52
C GLY A 32 -6.76 -42.02 -36.35
N VAL A 33 -7.15 -41.69 -35.11
CA VAL A 33 -6.64 -42.36 -33.90
C VAL A 33 -7.66 -43.39 -33.43
N ASP A 34 -7.20 -44.63 -33.25
CA ASP A 34 -7.96 -45.75 -32.66
C ASP A 34 -7.00 -46.50 -31.73
N SER A 35 -7.28 -46.46 -30.42
CA SER A 35 -6.40 -47.02 -29.39
C SER A 35 -6.23 -48.55 -29.46
N THR A 36 -6.99 -49.25 -30.31
CA THR A 36 -6.90 -50.71 -30.47
C THR A 36 -6.14 -51.15 -31.73
N ARG A 37 -5.82 -50.22 -32.65
CA ARG A 37 -5.23 -50.52 -33.96
C ARG A 37 -3.71 -50.27 -34.04
N GLY A 38 -3.04 -50.08 -32.89
CA GLY A 38 -1.60 -49.83 -32.78
C GLY A 38 -1.26 -48.38 -32.39
N GLU A 39 -0.02 -48.15 -31.91
CA GLU A 39 0.46 -46.82 -31.54
C GLU A 39 0.66 -45.95 -32.79
N ASN A 40 -0.11 -44.87 -32.89
CA ASN A 40 -0.04 -43.96 -34.02
C ASN A 40 0.91 -42.80 -33.66
N GLU A 41 2.22 -42.98 -33.88
CA GLU A 41 3.30 -42.05 -33.49
C GLU A 41 3.05 -40.58 -33.91
N PHE A 42 2.35 -40.38 -35.04
CA PHE A 42 1.97 -39.05 -35.54
C PHE A 42 0.99 -38.29 -34.63
N THR A 43 0.30 -38.98 -33.72
CA THR A 43 -0.66 -38.39 -32.78
C THR A 43 0.02 -37.41 -31.83
N ALA A 44 1.18 -37.78 -31.30
CA ALA A 44 1.98 -36.93 -30.44
C ALA A 44 2.43 -35.65 -31.17
N ILE A 45 2.94 -35.80 -32.40
CA ILE A 45 3.35 -34.67 -33.25
C ILE A 45 2.17 -33.73 -33.54
N ARG A 46 1.00 -34.27 -33.87
CA ARG A 46 -0.21 -33.49 -34.14
C ARG A 46 -0.71 -32.74 -32.90
N ASN A 47 -0.57 -33.34 -31.72
CA ASN A 47 -0.88 -32.66 -30.45
C ASN A 47 0.10 -31.51 -30.16
N VAL A 48 1.38 -31.67 -30.49
CA VAL A 48 2.38 -30.58 -30.37
C VAL A 48 2.01 -29.41 -31.27
N PHE A 49 1.61 -29.65 -32.53
CA PHE A 49 1.16 -28.56 -33.43
C PHE A 49 -0.08 -27.84 -32.90
N ASN A 50 -1.06 -28.57 -32.36
CA ASN A 50 -2.23 -27.98 -31.72
C ASN A 50 -1.85 -27.10 -30.52
N GLU A 51 -0.89 -27.54 -29.71
CA GLU A 51 -0.37 -26.74 -28.61
C GLU A 51 0.39 -25.50 -29.09
N MET A 52 1.23 -25.62 -30.13
CA MET A 52 1.94 -24.49 -30.72
C MET A 52 0.98 -23.40 -31.19
N TYR A 53 -0.12 -23.78 -31.84
CA TYR A 53 -1.16 -22.84 -32.27
C TYR A 53 -1.82 -22.12 -31.08
N ALA A 54 -2.14 -22.85 -30.01
CA ALA A 54 -2.69 -22.27 -28.79
C ALA A 54 -1.70 -21.32 -28.10
N ARG A 55 -0.41 -21.68 -28.08
CA ARG A 55 0.68 -20.86 -27.53
C ARG A 55 0.88 -19.57 -28.32
N ASP A 56 0.89 -19.65 -29.65
CA ASP A 56 1.06 -18.48 -30.53
C ASP A 56 -0.14 -17.52 -30.42
N THR A 57 -1.36 -18.04 -30.49
CA THR A 57 -2.59 -17.26 -30.26
C THR A 57 -2.53 -16.55 -28.91
N SER A 58 -2.10 -17.25 -27.86
CA SER A 58 -1.93 -16.68 -26.53
C SER A 58 -0.86 -15.59 -26.48
N LYS A 59 0.24 -15.70 -27.25
CA LYS A 59 1.27 -14.65 -27.36
C LYS A 59 0.73 -13.40 -28.06
N LYS A 60 0.05 -13.56 -29.20
CA LYS A 60 -0.55 -12.46 -29.98
C LYS A 60 -1.60 -11.70 -29.19
N ILE A 61 -2.49 -12.42 -28.52
CA ILE A 61 -3.49 -11.83 -27.62
C ILE A 61 -2.77 -11.03 -26.52
N ARG A 62 -1.81 -11.63 -25.81
CA ARG A 62 -1.06 -10.91 -24.75
C ARG A 62 -0.36 -9.66 -25.26
N ALA A 63 0.26 -9.70 -26.44
CA ALA A 63 0.89 -8.52 -27.06
C ALA A 63 -0.14 -7.42 -27.33
N THR A 64 -1.33 -7.78 -27.83
CA THR A 64 -2.44 -6.85 -28.06
C THR A 64 -2.90 -6.21 -26.74
N TRP A 65 -3.12 -7.00 -25.69
CA TRP A 65 -3.51 -6.50 -24.36
C TRP A 65 -2.42 -5.64 -23.72
N GLN A 66 -1.15 -5.98 -23.93
CA GLN A 66 -0.02 -5.15 -23.48
C GLN A 66 0.01 -3.80 -24.20
N SER A 67 -0.17 -3.80 -25.52
CA SER A 67 -0.22 -2.55 -26.30
C SER A 67 -1.37 -1.66 -25.84
N LYS A 68 -2.59 -2.20 -25.75
CA LYS A 68 -3.77 -1.46 -25.24
C LYS A 68 -3.54 -0.93 -23.83
N GLY A 69 -3.07 -1.79 -22.92
CA GLY A 69 -2.86 -1.40 -21.53
C GLY A 69 -1.76 -0.35 -21.36
N LYS A 70 -0.73 -0.35 -22.22
CA LYS A 70 0.33 0.67 -22.25
C LYS A 70 -0.09 1.98 -22.92
N SER A 71 -1.19 1.99 -23.67
CA SER A 71 -1.77 3.21 -24.24
C SER A 71 -2.76 3.92 -23.31
N GLY A 72 -2.98 3.40 -22.10
CA GLY A 72 -3.94 3.96 -21.13
C GLY A 72 -5.38 3.46 -21.30
N GLU A 73 -5.66 2.57 -22.27
CA GLU A 73 -6.98 1.97 -22.38
C GLU A 73 -7.30 1.08 -21.16
N HIS A 74 -8.54 1.15 -20.69
CA HIS A 74 -9.02 0.26 -19.63
C HIS A 74 -9.04 -1.20 -20.10
N LEU A 75 -8.31 -2.07 -19.40
CA LEU A 75 -8.30 -3.50 -19.71
C LEU A 75 -9.47 -4.28 -19.08
N THR A 76 -10.23 -3.68 -18.16
CA THR A 76 -11.36 -4.37 -17.53
C THR A 76 -12.65 -4.21 -18.33
N THR A 77 -13.38 -5.32 -18.50
CA THR A 77 -14.68 -5.31 -19.17
C THR A 77 -15.77 -4.65 -18.32
N ILE A 78 -15.67 -4.77 -16.99
CA ILE A 78 -16.64 -4.25 -16.03
C ILE A 78 -15.95 -3.12 -15.24
N PRO A 79 -16.48 -1.87 -15.30
CA PRO A 79 -15.96 -0.76 -14.50
C PRO A 79 -16.10 -1.00 -12.99
N PRO A 80 -15.31 -0.30 -12.15
CA PRO A 80 -15.55 -0.23 -10.70
C PRO A 80 -16.94 0.33 -10.38
N TYR A 81 -17.51 -0.07 -9.24
CA TYR A 81 -18.75 0.50 -8.71
C TYR A 81 -18.62 2.02 -8.55
N GLY A 82 -19.59 2.82 -9.01
CA GLY A 82 -19.48 4.28 -9.10
C GLY A 82 -19.13 4.79 -10.50
N TYR A 83 -18.70 3.90 -11.40
CA TYR A 83 -18.50 4.21 -12.81
C TYR A 83 -19.33 3.30 -13.71
N ILE A 84 -19.73 3.83 -14.86
CA ILE A 84 -20.33 3.08 -15.96
C ILE A 84 -19.57 3.36 -17.25
N LYS A 85 -19.73 2.50 -18.26
CA LYS A 85 -19.17 2.77 -19.59
C LYS A 85 -19.99 3.86 -20.26
N ASP A 86 -19.32 4.76 -20.95
CA ASP A 86 -19.97 5.72 -21.82
C ASP A 86 -20.77 4.95 -22.90
N PRO A 87 -22.07 5.27 -23.09
CA PRO A 87 -22.89 4.68 -24.16
C PRO A 87 -22.32 4.90 -25.56
N GLU A 88 -21.69 6.06 -25.80
CA GLU A 88 -21.14 6.47 -27.09
C GLU A 88 -19.72 5.93 -27.31
N ASP A 89 -18.91 5.87 -26.24
CA ASP A 89 -17.56 5.31 -26.27
C ASP A 89 -17.33 4.28 -25.16
N LYS A 90 -17.53 3.00 -25.48
CA LYS A 90 -17.35 1.88 -24.54
C LYS A 90 -15.93 1.78 -23.94
N LYS A 91 -14.95 2.52 -24.45
CA LYS A 91 -13.59 2.60 -23.89
C LYS A 91 -13.47 3.63 -22.76
N LYS A 92 -14.41 4.56 -22.60
CA LYS A 92 -14.41 5.57 -21.56
C LYS A 92 -15.34 5.21 -20.41
N TRP A 93 -14.97 5.64 -19.21
CA TRP A 93 -15.81 5.55 -18.02
C TRP A 93 -16.34 6.92 -17.64
N ILE A 94 -17.64 6.96 -17.36
CA ILE A 94 -18.35 8.12 -16.83
C ILE A 94 -18.84 7.81 -15.42
N VAL A 95 -19.08 8.84 -14.63
CA VAL A 95 -19.55 8.71 -13.25
C VAL A 95 -21.02 8.27 -13.26
N ASP A 96 -21.33 7.27 -12.46
CA ASP A 96 -22.70 6.92 -12.10
C ASP A 96 -23.03 7.60 -10.78
N GLU A 97 -23.74 8.72 -10.84
CA GLU A 97 -23.99 9.61 -9.70
C GLU A 97 -24.58 8.88 -8.47
N GLU A 98 -25.50 7.93 -8.67
CA GLU A 98 -26.12 7.18 -7.57
C GLU A 98 -25.09 6.29 -6.87
N ALA A 99 -24.32 5.52 -7.65
CA ALA A 99 -23.28 4.65 -7.11
C ALA A 99 -22.09 5.45 -6.57
N ALA A 100 -21.73 6.57 -7.20
CA ALA A 100 -20.65 7.45 -6.80
C ALA A 100 -20.94 8.15 -5.46
N ALA A 101 -22.18 8.59 -5.22
CA ALA A 101 -22.61 9.12 -3.93
C ALA A 101 -22.40 8.10 -2.79
N VAL A 102 -22.67 6.81 -3.05
CA VAL A 102 -22.39 5.73 -2.09
C VAL A 102 -20.89 5.55 -1.86
N VAL A 103 -20.07 5.64 -2.91
CA VAL A 103 -18.60 5.60 -2.78
C VAL A 103 -18.10 6.77 -1.93
N GLN A 104 -18.54 8.00 -2.22
CA GLN A 104 -18.21 9.19 -1.43
C GLN A 104 -18.62 9.03 0.03
N LYS A 105 -19.82 8.50 0.29
CA LYS A 105 -20.27 8.21 1.66
C LYS A 105 -19.41 7.17 2.36
N ILE A 106 -18.95 6.13 1.66
CA ILE A 106 -18.03 5.13 2.21
C ILE A 106 -16.70 5.78 2.63
N PHE A 107 -16.15 6.69 1.82
CA PHE A 107 -14.95 7.43 2.16
C PHE A 107 -15.18 8.36 3.36
N SER A 108 -16.29 9.10 3.38
CA SER A 108 -16.61 10.00 4.50
C SER A 108 -16.73 9.24 5.83
N LEU A 109 -17.47 8.12 5.84
CA LEU A 109 -17.61 7.29 7.04
C LEU A 109 -16.26 6.72 7.52
N CYS A 110 -15.33 6.47 6.60
CA CYS A 110 -13.99 6.05 6.97
C CYS A 110 -13.17 7.20 7.61
N VAL A 111 -13.34 8.44 7.13
CA VAL A 111 -12.74 9.64 7.74
C VAL A 111 -13.27 9.85 9.17
N ASP A 112 -14.59 9.65 9.35
CA ASP A 112 -15.26 9.66 10.65
C ASP A 112 -14.74 8.55 11.61
N GLY A 113 -13.96 7.60 11.09
CA GLY A 113 -13.26 6.56 11.86
C GLY A 113 -13.93 5.19 11.82
N LEU A 114 -15.05 5.03 11.11
CA LEU A 114 -15.70 3.73 10.97
C LEU A 114 -14.85 2.79 10.11
N GLY A 115 -14.82 1.51 10.50
CA GLY A 115 -14.07 0.49 9.77
C GLY A 115 -14.85 -0.17 8.68
N PRO A 116 -14.18 -0.93 7.79
CA PRO A 116 -14.86 -1.64 6.72
C PRO A 116 -16.03 -2.52 7.21
N THR A 117 -15.89 -3.17 8.37
CA THR A 117 -16.98 -3.94 8.99
C THR A 117 -18.11 -3.07 9.52
N GLN A 118 -17.80 -1.95 10.16
CA GLN A 118 -18.81 -1.01 10.68
C GLN A 118 -19.55 -0.32 9.55
N ILE A 119 -18.82 0.13 8.52
CA ILE A 119 -19.37 0.70 7.29
C ILE A 119 -20.27 -0.32 6.59
N ALA A 120 -19.84 -1.58 6.43
CA ALA A 120 -20.68 -2.61 5.85
C ALA A 120 -21.99 -2.83 6.63
N LYS A 121 -21.95 -2.77 7.97
CA LYS A 121 -23.15 -2.84 8.82
C LYS A 121 -24.03 -1.61 8.64
N TRP A 122 -23.44 -0.41 8.58
CA TRP A 122 -24.14 0.84 8.34
C TRP A 122 -24.86 0.82 7.00
N LEU A 123 -24.19 0.42 5.92
CA LEU A 123 -24.77 0.30 4.57
C LEU A 123 -25.94 -0.69 4.55
N LYS A 124 -25.80 -1.82 5.26
CA LYS A 124 -26.89 -2.80 5.39
C LYS A 124 -28.09 -2.23 6.14
N GLN A 125 -27.86 -1.51 7.25
CA GLN A 125 -28.94 -0.90 8.05
C GLN A 125 -29.72 0.16 7.26
N HIS A 126 -29.04 0.89 6.39
CA HIS A 126 -29.65 1.90 5.51
C HIS A 126 -30.19 1.31 4.20
N GLN A 127 -30.24 -0.03 4.08
CA GLN A 127 -30.77 -0.73 2.90
C GLN A 127 -30.14 -0.28 1.58
N ILE A 128 -28.83 -0.03 1.59
CA ILE A 128 -28.08 0.32 0.38
C ILE A 128 -27.72 -0.97 -0.36
N LEU A 129 -28.13 -1.09 -1.63
CA LEU A 129 -27.83 -2.24 -2.47
C LEU A 129 -26.31 -2.46 -2.57
N ASN A 130 -25.88 -3.71 -2.44
CA ASN A 130 -24.48 -4.04 -2.67
C ASN A 130 -24.13 -3.89 -4.18
N PRO A 131 -22.85 -3.75 -4.55
CA PRO A 131 -22.47 -3.48 -5.95
C PRO A 131 -22.95 -4.52 -6.96
N THR A 132 -23.09 -5.78 -6.52
CA THR A 132 -23.61 -6.84 -7.40
C THR A 132 -25.11 -6.64 -7.59
N ALA A 133 -25.88 -6.54 -6.51
CA ALA A 133 -27.33 -6.34 -6.57
C ALA A 133 -27.71 -5.06 -7.34
N TYR A 134 -26.97 -3.97 -7.12
CA TYR A 134 -27.12 -2.71 -7.85
C TYR A 134 -26.89 -2.89 -9.36
N ALA A 135 -25.83 -3.61 -9.75
CA ALA A 135 -25.58 -3.86 -11.17
C ALA A 135 -26.74 -4.62 -11.81
N TYR A 136 -27.29 -5.66 -11.16
CA TYR A 136 -28.45 -6.38 -11.68
C TYR A 136 -29.72 -5.53 -11.75
N SER A 137 -30.00 -4.67 -10.76
CA SER A 137 -31.19 -3.81 -10.77
C SER A 137 -31.14 -2.77 -11.90
N LYS A 138 -29.94 -2.35 -12.31
CA LYS A 138 -29.69 -1.42 -13.43
C LYS A 138 -29.44 -2.12 -14.77
N GLY A 139 -29.48 -3.46 -14.84
CA GLY A 139 -29.17 -4.21 -16.06
C GLY A 139 -27.71 -4.15 -16.51
N LEU A 140 -26.80 -3.80 -15.59
CA LEU A 140 -25.36 -3.70 -15.82
C LEU A 140 -24.66 -5.07 -15.68
N PRO A 141 -23.54 -5.29 -16.39
CA PRO A 141 -22.80 -6.54 -16.28
C PRO A 141 -22.14 -6.68 -14.90
N ALA A 142 -22.32 -7.83 -14.26
CA ALA A 142 -21.73 -8.17 -12.96
C ALA A 142 -20.87 -9.44 -13.06
N SER A 143 -19.74 -9.45 -12.33
CA SER A 143 -18.84 -10.61 -12.29
C SER A 143 -19.37 -11.76 -11.42
N ASN A 144 -20.25 -11.46 -10.47
CA ASN A 144 -20.76 -12.41 -9.48
C ASN A 144 -22.27 -12.60 -9.66
N LYS A 145 -22.79 -13.72 -9.17
CA LYS A 145 -24.23 -13.93 -9.04
C LYS A 145 -24.78 -13.08 -7.89
N PRO A 146 -26.06 -12.65 -7.95
CA PRO A 146 -26.69 -11.94 -6.84
C PRO A 146 -26.63 -12.74 -5.55
N THR A 147 -26.41 -12.06 -4.43
CA THR A 147 -26.49 -12.65 -3.10
C THR A 147 -27.93 -12.82 -2.67
N ALA A 148 -28.23 -13.80 -1.81
CA ALA A 148 -29.57 -14.01 -1.27
C ALA A 148 -30.12 -12.77 -0.52
N ASP A 149 -29.23 -12.03 0.15
CA ASP A 149 -29.52 -10.73 0.74
C ASP A 149 -28.86 -9.63 -0.12
N PRO A 150 -29.65 -8.78 -0.83
CA PRO A 150 -29.12 -7.76 -1.73
C PRO A 150 -28.46 -6.57 -0.99
N TYR A 151 -28.70 -6.44 0.31
CA TYR A 151 -28.12 -5.38 1.16
C TYR A 151 -26.91 -5.87 1.96
N LYS A 152 -26.49 -7.13 1.76
CA LYS A 152 -25.32 -7.70 2.44
C LYS A 152 -24.02 -7.16 1.85
N TRP A 153 -23.49 -6.11 2.48
CA TRP A 153 -22.12 -5.66 2.24
C TRP A 153 -21.12 -6.51 3.02
N THR A 154 -20.03 -6.89 2.36
CA THR A 154 -18.89 -7.55 3.03
C THR A 154 -17.80 -6.54 3.36
N ASN A 155 -17.07 -6.77 4.45
CA ASN A 155 -15.92 -5.97 4.82
C ASN A 155 -14.87 -5.92 3.69
N GLU A 156 -14.66 -7.02 2.97
CA GLU A 156 -13.74 -7.10 1.83
C GLU A 156 -14.17 -6.16 0.70
N THR A 157 -15.47 -6.08 0.40
CA THR A 157 -15.99 -5.18 -0.64
C THR A 157 -15.70 -3.72 -0.29
N VAL A 158 -15.97 -3.32 0.96
CA VAL A 158 -15.69 -1.96 1.44
C VAL A 158 -14.18 -1.66 1.45
N SER A 159 -13.36 -2.58 1.96
CA SER A 159 -11.89 -2.44 1.95
C SER A 159 -11.33 -2.25 0.54
N ARG A 160 -11.85 -3.03 -0.43
CA ARG A 160 -11.43 -2.94 -1.83
C ARG A 160 -11.86 -1.61 -2.48
N ILE A 161 -13.01 -1.05 -2.09
CA ILE A 161 -13.43 0.27 -2.56
C ILE A 161 -12.47 1.34 -2.02
N LEU A 162 -12.19 1.32 -0.71
CA LEU A 162 -11.31 2.29 -0.07
C LEU A 162 -9.85 2.21 -0.57
N GLU A 163 -9.40 1.08 -1.14
CA GLU A 163 -8.03 0.90 -1.68
C GLU A 163 -7.89 1.26 -3.18
N ARG A 164 -8.98 1.43 -3.91
CA ARG A 164 -8.93 1.59 -5.37
C ARG A 164 -8.52 3.01 -5.76
N VAL A 165 -7.30 3.12 -6.28
CA VAL A 165 -6.76 4.33 -6.93
C VAL A 165 -7.62 4.77 -8.13
N ASP A 166 -8.40 3.87 -8.72
CA ASP A 166 -9.32 4.16 -9.83
C ASP A 166 -10.35 5.27 -9.48
N TYR A 167 -10.63 5.51 -8.19
CA TYR A 167 -11.52 6.59 -7.73
C TYR A 167 -10.89 7.99 -7.77
N LEU A 168 -9.57 8.08 -7.92
CA LEU A 168 -8.84 9.34 -8.18
C LEU A 168 -8.89 9.76 -9.66
N GLY A 169 -9.62 9.03 -10.50
CA GLY A 169 -9.68 9.29 -11.93
C GLY A 169 -8.50 8.69 -12.70
N HIS A 170 -7.81 7.69 -12.15
CA HIS A 170 -6.64 7.07 -12.78
C HIS A 170 -6.96 5.68 -13.34
N THR A 171 -6.31 5.30 -14.44
CA THR A 171 -6.38 3.93 -14.97
C THR A 171 -5.18 3.15 -14.47
N VAL A 172 -5.44 2.03 -13.79
CA VAL A 172 -4.36 1.17 -13.26
C VAL A 172 -4.38 -0.19 -13.95
N ASN A 173 -3.41 -0.38 -14.84
CA ASN A 173 -3.25 -1.59 -15.63
C ASN A 173 -2.16 -2.51 -15.07
N PHE A 174 -2.21 -3.79 -15.48
CA PHE A 174 -1.24 -4.83 -15.12
C PHE A 174 -1.10 -5.11 -13.62
N LYS A 175 -2.20 -4.96 -12.85
CA LYS A 175 -2.25 -5.38 -11.43
C LYS A 175 -1.89 -6.86 -11.22
N THR A 176 -2.19 -7.69 -12.21
CA THR A 176 -1.99 -9.14 -12.15
C THR A 176 -1.51 -9.74 -13.46
N THR A 177 -0.78 -10.84 -13.35
CA THR A 177 -0.31 -11.64 -14.47
C THR A 177 -0.70 -13.12 -14.29
N LYS A 178 -0.54 -13.89 -15.37
CA LYS A 178 -0.59 -15.36 -15.32
C LYS A 178 0.81 -15.88 -15.59
N GLN A 179 1.24 -16.88 -14.81
CA GLN A 179 2.57 -17.47 -14.94
C GLN A 179 2.83 -18.07 -16.33
N SER A 180 1.81 -18.70 -16.91
CA SER A 180 1.88 -19.26 -18.25
C SER A 180 0.49 -19.23 -18.88
N TYR A 181 0.42 -19.43 -20.20
CA TYR A 181 -0.85 -19.52 -20.91
C TYR A 181 -1.68 -20.76 -20.51
N LYS A 182 -1.02 -21.80 -19.97
CA LYS A 182 -1.66 -23.02 -19.45
C LYS A 182 -2.18 -22.85 -18.02
N SER A 183 -1.53 -22.00 -17.22
CA SER A 183 -1.89 -21.80 -15.81
C SER A 183 -3.13 -20.90 -15.66
N LYS A 184 -4.09 -21.35 -14.85
CA LYS A 184 -5.22 -20.53 -14.40
C LYS A 184 -4.89 -19.69 -13.17
N LYS A 185 -3.73 -19.92 -12.54
CA LYS A 185 -3.29 -19.20 -11.34
C LYS A 185 -3.04 -17.72 -11.68
N LYS A 186 -3.77 -16.84 -10.99
CA LYS A 186 -3.60 -15.40 -11.04
C LYS A 186 -2.53 -14.99 -10.02
N LEU A 187 -1.49 -14.30 -10.49
CA LEU A 187 -0.43 -13.75 -9.66
C LEU A 187 -0.64 -12.24 -9.57
N TRP A 188 -0.52 -11.70 -8.36
CA TRP A 188 -0.50 -10.25 -8.16
C TRP A 188 0.90 -9.74 -8.43
N ASN A 189 1.00 -8.70 -9.26
CA ASN A 189 2.26 -8.02 -9.50
C ASN A 189 2.55 -7.05 -8.36
N ASP A 190 3.83 -6.76 -8.12
CA ASP A 190 4.23 -5.70 -7.21
C ASP A 190 3.58 -4.38 -7.67
N PRO A 191 3.02 -3.55 -6.75
CA PRO A 191 2.50 -2.22 -7.08
C PRO A 191 3.45 -1.34 -7.90
N ALA A 192 4.77 -1.53 -7.77
CA ALA A 192 5.77 -0.82 -8.56
C ALA A 192 5.75 -1.16 -10.06
N ASP A 193 5.25 -2.34 -10.42
CA ASP A 193 5.12 -2.80 -11.81
C ASP A 193 3.76 -2.42 -12.43
N TRP A 194 2.88 -1.78 -11.65
CA TRP A 194 1.59 -1.33 -12.17
C TRP A 194 1.80 -0.14 -13.08
N VAL A 195 1.11 -0.14 -14.21
CA VAL A 195 1.14 1.00 -15.13
C VAL A 195 -0.07 1.87 -14.83
N ILE A 196 0.19 3.05 -14.29
CA ILE A 196 -0.82 4.01 -13.85
C ILE A 196 -0.86 5.16 -14.86
N PHE A 197 -2.03 5.43 -15.42
CA PHE A 197 -2.31 6.60 -16.25
C PHE A 197 -3.19 7.55 -15.48
N GLU A 198 -2.65 8.72 -15.15
CA GLU A 198 -3.35 9.73 -14.38
C GLU A 198 -4.45 10.41 -15.21
N ASN A 199 -5.50 10.89 -14.54
CA ASN A 199 -6.57 11.71 -15.10
C ASN A 199 -7.22 11.18 -16.40
N THR A 200 -7.51 9.88 -16.43
CA THR A 200 -8.14 9.19 -17.58
C THR A 200 -9.66 9.16 -17.49
N GLN A 201 -10.24 9.36 -16.31
CA GLN A 201 -11.67 9.47 -16.07
C GLN A 201 -11.97 10.50 -14.97
N PRO A 202 -13.20 11.02 -14.85
CA PRO A 202 -13.53 11.97 -13.78
C PRO A 202 -13.32 11.36 -12.40
N ALA A 203 -12.67 12.09 -11.49
CA ALA A 203 -12.43 11.60 -10.14
C ALA A 203 -13.72 11.63 -9.29
N ILE A 204 -14.00 10.55 -8.58
CA ILE A 204 -15.11 10.47 -7.62
C ILE A 204 -14.68 11.01 -6.24
N ILE A 205 -13.39 10.83 -5.90
CA ILE A 205 -12.79 11.19 -4.62
C ILE A 205 -11.58 12.08 -4.86
N GLU A 206 -11.44 13.12 -4.05
CA GLU A 206 -10.26 13.98 -4.04
C GLU A 206 -9.02 13.24 -3.51
N GLU A 207 -7.85 13.53 -4.07
CA GLU A 207 -6.58 12.92 -3.66
C GLU A 207 -6.29 13.11 -2.16
N SER A 208 -6.60 14.28 -1.60
CA SER A 208 -6.40 14.57 -0.17
C SER A 208 -7.21 13.62 0.72
N VAL A 209 -8.50 13.42 0.41
CA VAL A 209 -9.40 12.50 1.13
C VAL A 209 -8.91 11.06 1.01
N PHE A 210 -8.46 10.65 -0.18
CA PHE A 210 -7.93 9.31 -0.39
C PHE A 210 -6.69 9.03 0.46
N ILE A 211 -5.74 9.97 0.51
CA ILE A 211 -4.53 9.88 1.32
C ILE A 211 -4.88 9.78 2.81
N ILE A 212 -5.78 10.65 3.29
CA ILE A 212 -6.28 10.61 4.68
C ILE A 212 -6.83 9.21 4.99
N VAL A 213 -7.70 8.68 4.13
CA VAL A 213 -8.27 7.34 4.31
C VAL A 213 -7.19 6.26 4.33
N GLN A 214 -6.19 6.30 3.45
CA GLN A 214 -5.09 5.33 3.49
C GLN A 214 -4.31 5.40 4.81
N ASN A 215 -4.04 6.61 5.31
CA ASN A 215 -3.33 6.82 6.57
C ASN A 215 -4.16 6.33 7.77
N ILE A 216 -5.46 6.63 7.79
CA ILE A 216 -6.41 6.09 8.79
C ILE A 216 -6.38 4.56 8.76
N ARG A 217 -6.37 3.93 7.58
CA ARG A 217 -6.39 2.48 7.46
C ARG A 217 -5.07 1.81 7.85
N LYS A 218 -3.93 2.42 7.55
CA LYS A 218 -2.60 1.98 8.01
C LYS A 218 -2.45 2.08 9.53
N SER A 219 -3.01 3.14 10.12
CA SER A 219 -2.95 3.41 11.56
C SER A 219 -4.07 2.70 12.35
N ARG A 220 -5.11 2.18 11.68
CA ARG A 220 -6.30 1.60 12.31
C ARG A 220 -5.94 0.44 13.23
N ARG A 221 -6.42 0.54 14.47
CA ARG A 221 -6.27 -0.50 15.51
C ARG A 221 -7.52 -1.38 15.57
N ARG A 222 -7.33 -2.67 15.86
CA ARG A 222 -8.45 -3.58 16.17
C ARG A 222 -9.03 -3.18 17.54
N PRO A 223 -10.36 -3.03 17.68
CA PRO A 223 -10.98 -2.82 18.97
C PRO A 223 -10.57 -3.93 19.95
N THR A 224 -10.26 -3.55 21.18
CA THR A 224 -9.96 -4.53 22.25
C THR A 224 -11.22 -4.82 23.05
N LYS A 225 -11.22 -5.89 23.86
CA LYS A 225 -12.36 -6.25 24.74
C LYS A 225 -12.77 -5.11 25.69
N MET A 226 -11.90 -4.13 25.93
CA MET A 226 -12.15 -2.97 26.79
C MET A 226 -12.82 -1.79 26.07
N GLY A 227 -13.34 -1.95 24.85
CA GLY A 227 -14.03 -0.90 24.09
C GLY A 227 -13.08 0.04 23.34
N ASP A 228 -13.52 1.28 23.11
CA ASP A 228 -12.81 2.27 22.29
C ASP A 228 -11.42 2.58 22.83
N MET A 229 -10.45 2.66 21.92
CA MET A 229 -9.07 3.01 22.23
C MET A 229 -8.94 4.54 22.34
N GLY A 230 -8.00 5.06 23.13
CA GLY A 230 -7.82 6.52 23.26
C GLY A 230 -7.50 7.21 21.93
N ILE A 231 -7.77 8.52 21.83
CA ILE A 231 -7.61 9.30 20.59
C ILE A 231 -6.21 9.25 19.97
N PHE A 232 -5.16 9.12 20.80
CA PHE A 232 -3.76 9.02 20.37
C PHE A 232 -3.31 7.59 19.98
N SER A 233 -4.24 6.64 20.04
CA SER A 233 -3.99 5.24 19.77
C SER A 233 -3.72 5.03 18.28
N GLY A 234 -2.46 5.10 17.88
CA GLY A 234 -2.01 4.83 16.51
C GLY A 234 -0.78 5.65 16.17
N LEU A 235 -0.68 6.79 16.86
CA LEU A 235 0.14 7.91 16.47
C LEU A 235 1.46 7.96 17.24
N LEU A 236 1.57 7.35 18.42
CA LEU A 236 2.81 7.41 19.20
C LEU A 236 3.86 6.38 18.80
N TYR A 237 5.08 6.86 18.66
CA TYR A 237 6.31 6.11 18.41
C TYR A 237 7.40 6.53 19.40
N CYS A 238 8.30 5.61 19.70
CA CYS A 238 9.51 5.89 20.46
C CYS A 238 10.55 6.52 19.52
N ALA A 239 11.11 7.68 19.88
CA ALA A 239 12.11 8.37 19.06
C ALA A 239 13.43 7.57 18.93
N GLU A 240 13.78 6.75 19.93
CA GLU A 240 15.04 5.97 19.94
C GLU A 240 14.98 4.68 19.13
N CYS A 241 13.94 3.85 19.35
CA CYS A 241 13.84 2.54 18.69
C CYS A 241 12.86 2.52 17.50
N GLY A 242 12.14 3.61 17.22
CA GLY A 242 11.09 3.67 16.20
C GLY A 242 9.86 2.79 16.51
N GLY A 243 9.85 2.08 17.63
CA GLY A 243 8.77 1.18 18.02
C GLY A 243 7.50 1.93 18.42
N LYS A 244 6.32 1.39 18.10
CA LYS A 244 5.03 1.96 18.52
C LYS A 244 4.93 2.04 20.04
N MET A 245 4.23 3.03 20.58
CA MET A 245 3.89 3.07 22.01
C MET A 245 2.50 2.50 22.27
N TYR A 246 2.39 1.68 23.32
CA TYR A 246 1.13 1.10 23.78
C TYR A 246 0.51 1.93 24.88
N GLN A 247 -0.79 2.13 24.81
CA GLN A 247 -1.55 2.70 25.92
C GLN A 247 -1.72 1.63 27.01
N CYS A 248 -1.22 1.92 28.20
CA CYS A 248 -1.48 1.17 29.41
C CYS A 248 -2.75 1.72 30.05
N ARG A 249 -3.78 0.85 30.14
CA ARG A 249 -5.05 1.14 30.79
C ARG A 249 -5.56 -0.10 31.51
N ALA A 250 -6.28 0.11 32.60
CA ALA A 250 -7.06 -0.91 33.28
C ALA A 250 -8.48 -0.38 33.52
N THR A 251 -9.45 -1.28 33.78
CA THR A 251 -10.84 -0.88 34.05
C THR A 251 -10.97 0.09 35.22
N ASN A 252 -10.03 0.01 36.18
CA ASN A 252 -10.05 0.81 37.41
C ASN A 252 -9.13 2.04 37.32
N PHE A 253 -8.52 2.31 36.16
CA PHE A 253 -7.64 3.47 36.00
C PHE A 253 -8.47 4.73 35.72
N THR A 254 -8.21 5.81 36.47
CA THR A 254 -8.67 7.15 36.11
C THR A 254 -7.93 7.65 34.86
N GLU A 255 -8.41 8.71 34.22
CA GLU A 255 -7.78 9.25 33.01
C GLU A 255 -6.32 9.69 33.25
N GLU A 256 -6.05 10.23 34.44
CA GLU A 256 -4.72 10.67 34.89
C GLU A 256 -3.73 9.51 35.09
N GLN A 257 -4.24 8.30 35.32
CA GLN A 257 -3.46 7.09 35.50
C GLN A 257 -3.15 6.38 34.18
N LYS A 258 -3.83 6.75 33.09
CA LYS A 258 -3.54 6.19 31.76
C LYS A 258 -2.26 6.81 31.20
N TYR A 259 -1.39 5.97 30.65
CA TYR A 259 -0.12 6.39 30.09
C TYR A 259 0.25 5.55 28.87
N PHE A 260 1.16 6.04 28.04
CA PHE A 260 1.77 5.32 26.95
C PHE A 260 3.15 4.83 27.35
N ILE A 261 3.55 3.64 26.88
CA ILE A 261 4.89 3.08 27.08
C ILE A 261 5.43 2.49 25.77
N CYS A 262 6.74 2.57 25.56
CA CYS A 262 7.42 1.95 24.43
C CYS A 262 7.13 0.43 24.36
N SER A 263 6.67 -0.04 23.19
CA SER A 263 6.37 -1.46 22.99
C SER A 263 7.61 -2.34 23.01
N THR A 264 8.73 -1.85 22.49
CA THR A 264 10.01 -2.57 22.43
C THR A 264 10.56 -2.80 23.83
N TYR A 265 10.59 -1.74 24.67
CA TYR A 265 10.94 -1.85 26.09
C TYR A 265 10.07 -2.86 26.83
N ARG A 266 8.75 -2.85 26.56
CA ARG A 266 7.81 -3.77 27.20
C ARG A 266 8.08 -5.24 26.85
N LYS A 267 8.65 -5.52 25.67
CA LYS A 267 9.01 -6.88 25.24
C LYS A 267 10.32 -7.37 25.89
N GLY A 268 11.25 -6.46 26.17
CA GLY A 268 12.52 -6.77 26.81
C GLY A 268 13.28 -5.51 27.19
N LYS A 269 13.81 -5.47 28.41
CA LYS A 269 14.53 -4.30 28.95
C LYS A 269 15.84 -4.01 28.23
N ASP A 270 16.40 -5.01 27.54
CA ASP A 270 17.67 -4.89 26.82
C ASP A 270 17.48 -4.34 25.39
N LEU A 271 16.23 -4.21 24.93
CA LEU A 271 15.92 -3.80 23.56
C LEU A 271 15.66 -2.29 23.40
N CYS A 272 15.34 -1.59 24.50
CA CYS A 272 15.09 -0.15 24.51
C CYS A 272 15.15 0.38 25.95
N THR A 273 15.13 1.71 26.14
CA THR A 273 15.05 2.34 27.46
C THR A 273 13.59 2.65 27.85
N THR A 274 13.36 3.12 29.09
CA THR A 274 12.00 3.36 29.61
C THR A 274 11.42 4.68 29.07
N HIS A 275 10.74 4.64 27.92
CA HIS A 275 9.95 5.78 27.42
C HIS A 275 8.48 5.65 27.81
N SER A 276 7.97 6.60 28.60
CA SER A 276 6.56 6.60 29.01
C SER A 276 5.96 7.97 29.26
N ILE A 277 4.81 8.29 28.67
CA ILE A 277 4.15 9.60 28.80
C ILE A 277 2.71 9.45 29.28
N LYS A 278 2.26 10.31 30.21
CA LYS A 278 0.87 10.31 30.71
C LYS A 278 -0.08 10.80 29.61
N ASN A 279 -1.29 10.24 29.56
CA ASN A 279 -2.28 10.58 28.54
C ASN A 279 -2.72 12.05 28.63
N VAL A 280 -3.00 12.53 29.85
CA VAL A 280 -3.38 13.93 30.11
C VAL A 280 -2.32 14.93 29.67
N VAL A 281 -1.04 14.66 29.98
CA VAL A 281 0.09 15.53 29.58
C VAL A 281 0.24 15.56 28.06
N LEU A 282 0.15 14.40 27.41
CA LEU A 282 0.20 14.34 25.95
C LEU A 282 -0.95 15.13 25.31
N HIS A 283 -2.16 15.01 25.87
CA HIS A 283 -3.33 15.71 25.38
C HIS A 283 -3.15 17.23 25.38
N GLU A 284 -2.68 17.79 26.51
CA GLU A 284 -2.43 19.22 26.64
C GLU A 284 -1.35 19.72 25.67
N ILE A 285 -0.25 18.98 25.52
CA ILE A 285 0.86 19.33 24.64
C ILE A 285 0.40 19.38 23.18
N VAL A 286 -0.32 18.36 22.74
CA VAL A 286 -0.79 18.27 21.35
C VAL A 286 -1.87 19.33 21.07
N LEU A 287 -2.78 19.57 22.02
CA LEU A 287 -3.82 20.60 21.87
C LEU A 287 -3.19 21.99 21.72
N ARG A 288 -2.23 22.32 22.59
CA ARG A 288 -1.53 23.61 22.55
C ARG A 288 -0.78 23.77 21.23
N ASN A 289 -0.01 22.78 20.81
CA ASN A 289 0.79 22.87 19.59
C ASN A 289 -0.08 22.95 18.32
N LEU A 290 -1.21 22.25 18.27
CA LEU A 290 -2.17 22.38 17.16
C LEU A 290 -2.80 23.78 17.12
N ARG A 291 -3.14 24.37 18.27
CA ARG A 291 -3.66 25.75 18.32
C ARG A 291 -2.63 26.76 17.84
N GLU A 292 -1.37 26.60 18.27
CA GLU A 292 -0.25 27.42 17.80
C GLU A 292 -0.06 27.28 16.28
N ALA A 293 -0.12 26.06 15.75
CA ALA A 293 -0.04 25.80 14.32
C ALA A 293 -1.17 26.47 13.52
N ILE A 294 -2.42 26.32 13.98
CA ILE A 294 -3.61 26.93 13.36
C ILE A 294 -3.50 28.45 13.38
N GLN A 295 -3.10 29.04 14.51
CA GLN A 295 -2.94 30.47 14.67
C GLN A 295 -1.85 31.02 13.75
N TYR A 296 -0.68 30.38 13.73
CA TYR A 296 0.45 30.80 12.90
C TYR A 296 0.10 30.75 11.41
N VAL A 297 -0.45 29.64 10.93
CA VAL A 297 -0.84 29.49 9.52
C VAL A 297 -1.94 30.48 9.12
N SER A 298 -2.87 30.79 10.03
CA SER A 298 -3.94 31.76 9.76
C SER A 298 -3.43 33.21 9.67
N GLN A 299 -2.38 33.55 10.43
CA GLN A 299 -1.81 34.90 10.47
C GLN A 299 -0.67 35.10 9.45
N HIS A 300 0.09 34.05 9.14
CA HIS A 300 1.33 34.07 8.38
C HIS A 300 1.32 33.04 7.22
N GLU A 301 0.22 32.93 6.47
CA GLU A 301 0.05 31.90 5.42
C GLU A 301 1.20 31.92 4.38
N ALA A 302 1.64 33.10 3.94
CA ALA A 302 2.69 33.23 2.92
C ALA A 302 4.08 32.85 3.44
N GLU A 303 4.43 33.26 4.66
CA GLU A 303 5.72 32.94 5.30
C GLU A 303 5.78 31.44 5.62
N PHE A 304 4.69 30.86 6.14
CA PHE A 304 4.57 29.43 6.36
C PHE A 304 4.78 28.62 5.07
N MET A 305 4.20 29.06 3.95
CA MET A 305 4.35 28.37 2.66
C MET A 305 5.80 28.36 2.17
N GLN A 306 6.57 29.42 2.43
CA GLN A 306 8.00 29.46 2.10
C GLN A 306 8.82 28.59 3.06
N GLU A 307 8.59 28.72 4.36
CA GLU A 307 9.36 28.00 5.37
C GLU A 307 9.10 26.49 5.34
N ALA A 308 7.84 26.07 5.13
CA ALA A 308 7.49 24.67 4.94
C ALA A 308 8.11 24.09 3.65
N ALA A 309 8.26 24.90 2.59
CA ALA A 309 8.97 24.47 1.39
C ALA A 309 10.47 24.31 1.64
N ASP A 310 11.09 25.26 2.35
CA ASP A 310 12.54 25.27 2.64
C ASP A 310 12.95 24.17 3.62
N ILE A 311 12.21 23.97 4.72
CA ILE A 311 12.44 22.88 5.68
C ILE A 311 12.27 21.53 4.98
N SER A 312 11.21 21.39 4.18
CA SER A 312 11.00 20.18 3.42
C SER A 312 12.13 19.88 2.45
N MET A 313 12.80 20.88 1.85
CA MET A 313 13.95 20.63 0.98
C MET A 313 15.18 20.19 1.80
N ARG A 314 15.48 20.90 2.90
CA ARG A 314 16.70 20.64 3.71
C ARG A 314 16.69 19.29 4.42
N ASP A 315 15.59 18.92 5.08
CA ASP A 315 15.51 17.64 5.81
C ASP A 315 15.47 16.44 4.87
N ARG A 316 14.81 16.60 3.71
CA ARG A 316 14.88 15.61 2.63
C ARG A 316 16.31 15.43 2.17
N ASP A 317 17.01 16.49 1.83
CA ASP A 317 18.34 16.38 1.24
C ASP A 317 19.34 15.68 2.18
N ALA A 318 19.27 15.95 3.49
CA ALA A 318 20.20 15.35 4.46
C ALA A 318 19.94 13.85 4.73
N GLU A 319 18.68 13.46 4.98
CA GLU A 319 18.35 12.04 5.21
C GLU A 319 18.46 11.24 3.90
N PHE A 320 18.01 11.82 2.79
CA PHE A 320 18.11 11.22 1.45
C PHE A 320 19.58 11.01 1.05
N ALA A 321 20.46 11.99 1.30
CA ALA A 321 21.89 11.82 1.05
C ALA A 321 22.50 10.67 1.85
N ARG A 322 22.14 10.53 3.15
CA ARG A 322 22.64 9.41 3.99
C ARG A 322 22.15 8.05 3.51
N LYS A 323 20.86 7.93 3.18
CA LYS A 323 20.29 6.67 2.65
C LYS A 323 20.88 6.33 1.29
N ARG A 324 21.10 7.32 0.42
CA ARG A 324 21.74 7.14 -0.89
C ARG A 324 23.20 6.70 -0.78
N ASP A 325 23.97 7.27 0.15
CA ASP A 325 25.34 6.84 0.43
C ASP A 325 25.40 5.40 0.96
N THR A 326 24.48 5.05 1.87
CA THR A 326 24.36 3.69 2.41
C THR A 326 24.01 2.68 1.31
N LEU A 327 23.08 3.05 0.43
CA LEU A 327 22.72 2.23 -0.73
C LEU A 327 23.91 2.04 -1.69
N ALA A 328 24.65 3.12 -1.99
CA ALA A 328 25.82 3.06 -2.86
C ALA A 328 26.91 2.13 -2.29
N LYS A 329 27.13 2.17 -0.97
CA LYS A 329 28.05 1.26 -0.28
C LYS A 329 27.60 -0.20 -0.35
N ALA A 330 26.30 -0.45 -0.15
CA ALA A 330 25.73 -1.80 -0.27
C ALA A 330 25.85 -2.35 -1.70
N ASP A 331 25.52 -1.53 -2.71
CA ASP A 331 25.64 -1.91 -4.13
C ASP A 331 27.09 -2.19 -4.53
N LYS A 332 28.04 -1.38 -4.04
CA LYS A 332 29.47 -1.64 -4.24
C LYS A 332 29.91 -2.97 -3.63
N ARG A 333 29.49 -3.26 -2.39
CA ARG A 333 29.83 -4.52 -1.71
C ARG A 333 29.21 -5.74 -2.40
N ILE A 334 27.98 -5.61 -2.92
CA ILE A 334 27.34 -6.67 -3.71
C ILE A 334 28.16 -6.99 -4.96
N ALA A 335 28.62 -5.97 -5.69
CA ALA A 335 29.44 -6.16 -6.88
C ALA A 335 30.82 -6.79 -6.55
N GLU A 336 31.43 -6.42 -5.42
CA GLU A 336 32.66 -7.06 -4.93
C GLU A 336 32.41 -8.55 -4.62
N LEU A 337 31.30 -8.88 -3.95
CA LEU A 337 30.93 -10.27 -3.64
C LEU A 337 30.67 -11.09 -4.91
N ASP A 338 30.03 -10.52 -5.93
CA ASP A 338 29.85 -11.18 -7.24
C ASP A 338 31.21 -11.56 -7.86
N HIS A 339 32.20 -10.66 -7.78
CA HIS A 339 33.55 -10.94 -8.28
C HIS A 339 34.27 -12.01 -7.44
N ILE A 340 34.14 -11.96 -6.11
CA ILE A 340 34.73 -12.96 -5.19
C ILE A 340 34.14 -14.35 -5.46
N ILE A 341 32.82 -14.47 -5.60
CA ILE A 341 32.14 -15.74 -5.88
C ILE A 341 32.57 -16.29 -7.25
N SER A 342 32.66 -15.43 -8.27
CA SER A 342 33.14 -15.83 -9.61
C SER A 342 34.55 -16.42 -9.53
N LYS A 343 35.46 -15.75 -8.81
CA LYS A 343 36.84 -16.22 -8.62
C LYS A 343 36.94 -17.48 -7.77
N LEU A 344 36.09 -17.60 -6.73
CA LEU A 344 36.02 -18.79 -5.88
C LEU A 344 35.65 -20.03 -6.71
N TYR A 345 34.73 -19.88 -7.66
CA TYR A 345 34.36 -20.94 -8.60
C TYR A 345 35.52 -21.31 -9.53
N GLU A 346 36.20 -20.31 -10.11
CA GLU A 346 37.39 -20.54 -10.94
C GLU A 346 38.50 -21.29 -10.19
N ASP A 347 38.83 -20.87 -8.97
CA ASP A 347 39.88 -21.52 -8.16
C ASP A 347 39.48 -22.94 -7.72
N ASN A 348 38.18 -23.23 -7.56
CA ASN A 348 37.69 -24.59 -7.30
C ASN A 348 37.84 -25.49 -8.55
N VAL A 349 37.44 -25.01 -9.73
CA VAL A 349 37.60 -25.74 -11.00
C VAL A 349 39.08 -26.00 -11.30
N MET A 350 39.97 -25.08 -10.94
CA MET A 350 41.42 -25.24 -11.09
C MET A 350 42.08 -26.12 -10.01
N GLY A 351 41.30 -26.69 -9.08
CA GLY A 351 41.77 -27.61 -8.03
C GLY A 351 42.63 -26.95 -6.95
N LYS A 352 42.64 -25.61 -6.86
CA LYS A 352 43.37 -24.87 -5.82
C LYS A 352 42.62 -24.86 -4.49
N LEU A 353 41.34 -25.21 -4.51
CA LEU A 353 40.46 -25.27 -3.35
C LEU A 353 39.85 -26.68 -3.25
N SER A 354 39.58 -27.14 -2.03
CA SER A 354 38.81 -28.36 -1.81
C SER A 354 37.31 -28.08 -1.85
N ASP A 355 36.53 -29.07 -2.27
CA ASP A 355 35.06 -28.96 -2.36
C ASP A 355 34.42 -28.56 -1.02
N ASP A 356 34.88 -29.11 0.12
CA ASP A 356 34.36 -28.73 1.45
C ASP A 356 34.60 -27.25 1.78
N ARG A 357 35.75 -26.71 1.35
CA ARG A 357 36.10 -25.31 1.60
C ARG A 357 35.40 -24.37 0.63
N PHE A 358 35.14 -24.82 -0.60
CA PHE A 358 34.30 -24.13 -1.57
C PHE A 358 32.88 -23.98 -1.03
N ILE A 359 32.27 -25.08 -0.59
CA ILE A 359 30.89 -25.10 -0.08
C ILE A 359 30.71 -24.11 1.08
N LYS A 360 31.62 -24.12 2.06
CA LYS A 360 31.56 -23.21 3.21
C LYS A 360 31.68 -21.74 2.81
N LEU A 361 32.69 -21.40 2.00
CA LEU A 361 32.92 -20.01 1.59
C LEU A 361 31.82 -19.48 0.65
N SER A 362 31.35 -20.31 -0.28
CA SER A 362 30.23 -19.96 -1.18
C SER A 362 28.99 -19.66 -0.37
N HIS A 363 28.65 -20.52 0.59
CA HIS A 363 27.50 -20.32 1.46
C HIS A 363 27.57 -18.99 2.22
N ASP A 364 28.70 -18.66 2.84
CA ASP A 364 28.84 -17.45 3.64
C ASP A 364 28.76 -16.17 2.79
N TYR A 365 29.40 -16.17 1.62
CA TYR A 365 29.32 -15.03 0.69
C TYR A 365 27.93 -14.89 0.05
N GLU A 366 27.26 -16.00 -0.30
CA GLU A 366 25.89 -15.99 -0.79
C GLU A 366 24.91 -15.46 0.27
N LEU A 367 25.12 -15.83 1.54
CA LEU A 367 24.32 -15.35 2.65
C LEU A 367 24.52 -13.83 2.88
N GLU A 368 25.77 -13.35 2.89
CA GLU A 368 26.09 -11.92 2.98
C GLU A 368 25.44 -11.16 1.81
N GLN A 369 25.59 -11.68 0.59
CA GLN A 369 25.03 -11.05 -0.61
C GLN A 369 23.50 -10.99 -0.58
N SER A 370 22.85 -12.06 -0.13
CA SER A 370 21.38 -12.12 0.03
C SER A 370 20.90 -11.07 1.03
N ASN A 371 21.57 -10.95 2.18
CA ASN A 371 21.25 -9.96 3.20
C ASN A 371 21.42 -8.53 2.65
N LEU A 372 22.53 -8.23 1.98
CA LEU A 372 22.77 -6.92 1.37
C LEU A 372 21.78 -6.58 0.27
N LYS A 373 21.41 -7.55 -0.59
CA LYS A 373 20.39 -7.38 -1.63
C LYS A 373 19.03 -7.04 -1.02
N SER A 374 18.65 -7.73 0.06
CA SER A 374 17.39 -7.45 0.77
C SER A 374 17.37 -6.04 1.38
N MET A 375 18.47 -5.62 2.01
CA MET A 375 18.61 -4.28 2.59
C MET A 375 18.59 -3.19 1.51
N ALA A 376 19.31 -3.40 0.40
CA ALA A 376 19.33 -2.48 -0.73
C ALA A 376 17.94 -2.32 -1.38
N GLU A 377 17.16 -3.40 -1.47
CA GLU A 377 15.78 -3.33 -1.97
C GLU A 377 14.88 -2.49 -1.06
N VAL A 378 14.99 -2.65 0.27
CA VAL A 378 14.25 -1.83 1.24
C VAL A 378 14.66 -0.36 1.11
N LEU A 379 15.96 -0.06 1.08
CA LEU A 379 16.47 1.32 0.93
C LEU A 379 16.01 1.97 -0.38
N ARG A 380 16.01 1.23 -1.51
CA ARG A 380 15.49 1.74 -2.79
C ARG A 380 14.01 2.05 -2.72
N LYS A 381 13.21 1.19 -2.06
CA LYS A 381 11.77 1.42 -1.88
C LYS A 381 11.51 2.65 -1.01
N GLU A 382 12.28 2.84 0.06
CA GLU A 382 12.19 4.02 0.92
C GLU A 382 12.56 5.31 0.18
N LEU A 383 13.67 5.31 -0.57
CA LEU A 383 14.09 6.48 -1.36
C LEU A 383 13.03 6.86 -2.40
N LYS A 384 12.43 5.86 -3.09
CA LYS A 384 11.34 6.09 -4.05
C LYS A 384 10.07 6.63 -3.38
N GLN A 385 9.74 6.15 -2.17
CA GLN A 385 8.61 6.70 -1.40
C GLN A 385 8.87 8.13 -0.92
N GLN A 386 10.10 8.44 -0.50
CA GLN A 386 10.49 9.79 -0.10
C GLN A 386 10.50 10.76 -1.29
N GLU A 387 10.90 10.32 -2.48
CA GLU A 387 10.76 11.11 -3.73
C GLU A 387 9.30 11.36 -4.10
N GLN A 388 8.41 10.38 -3.85
CA GLN A 388 6.99 10.46 -4.22
C GLN A 388 6.12 11.20 -3.21
N GLN A 389 6.48 11.22 -1.92
CA GLN A 389 5.86 12.14 -0.99
C GLN A 389 6.11 13.55 -1.51
N LYS A 390 5.08 14.26 -1.95
CA LYS A 390 5.16 15.71 -2.16
C LYS A 390 4.65 16.39 -0.91
N THR A 391 5.48 17.24 -0.33
CA THR A 391 5.06 18.14 0.74
C THR A 391 3.98 19.04 0.16
N ASN A 392 2.73 18.84 0.61
CA ASN A 392 1.59 19.57 0.10
C ASN A 392 1.18 20.61 1.14
N ALA A 393 2.01 21.64 1.29
CA ALA A 393 1.75 22.75 2.20
C ALA A 393 0.38 23.39 1.93
N LYS A 394 -0.08 23.42 0.67
CA LYS A 394 -1.43 23.88 0.31
C LYS A 394 -2.55 23.02 0.91
N ALA A 395 -2.38 21.69 0.91
CA ALA A 395 -3.34 20.79 1.55
C ALA A 395 -3.37 20.98 3.08
N PHE A 396 -2.22 21.26 3.70
CA PHE A 396 -2.17 21.60 5.12
C PHE A 396 -2.91 22.91 5.42
N VAL A 397 -2.66 23.96 4.64
CA VAL A 397 -3.38 25.23 4.76
C VAL A 397 -4.90 25.04 4.57
N ALA A 398 -5.30 24.22 3.60
CA ALA A 398 -6.71 23.89 3.38
C ALA A 398 -7.33 23.16 4.58
N ALA A 399 -6.59 22.26 5.23
CA ALA A 399 -7.02 21.61 6.46
C ALA A 399 -7.15 22.63 7.61
N VAL A 400 -6.17 23.52 7.81
CA VAL A 400 -6.23 24.57 8.85
C VAL A 400 -7.46 25.47 8.67
N LYS A 401 -7.78 25.88 7.44
CA LYS A 401 -8.94 26.74 7.14
C LYS A 401 -10.28 26.12 7.56
N LYS A 402 -10.38 24.80 7.71
CA LYS A 402 -11.60 24.12 8.17
C LYS A 402 -11.81 24.23 9.69
N TYR A 403 -10.75 24.41 10.48
CA TYR A 403 -10.79 24.31 11.95
C TYR A 403 -10.28 25.59 12.63
N THR A 404 -10.85 26.74 12.28
CA THR A 404 -10.36 28.06 12.72
C THR A 404 -10.55 28.35 14.21
N ASP A 405 -11.45 27.65 14.90
CA ASP A 405 -11.69 27.81 16.34
C ASP A 405 -11.93 26.44 17.02
N MET A 406 -10.84 25.78 17.41
CA MET A 406 -10.86 24.43 17.97
C MET A 406 -10.77 24.42 19.51
N GLN A 407 -11.87 24.02 20.15
CA GLN A 407 -11.93 23.91 21.61
C GLN A 407 -11.54 22.52 22.14
N GLU A 408 -11.85 21.44 21.42
CA GLU A 408 -11.58 20.06 21.84
C GLU A 408 -10.82 19.26 20.78
N LEU A 409 -10.04 18.29 21.25
CA LEU A 409 -9.33 17.31 20.41
C LEU A 409 -10.25 16.13 20.14
N ASP A 410 -10.70 16.00 18.89
CA ASP A 410 -11.33 14.78 18.43
C ASP A 410 -10.32 13.88 17.69
N ALA A 411 -10.71 12.63 17.49
CA ALA A 411 -9.86 11.67 16.80
C ALA A 411 -9.78 11.92 15.27
N ALA A 412 -10.72 12.66 14.68
CA ALA A 412 -10.75 12.97 13.24
C ALA A 412 -9.72 14.06 12.89
N VAL A 413 -9.74 15.16 13.64
CA VAL A 413 -8.75 16.24 13.67
C VAL A 413 -7.34 15.67 13.81
N LEU A 414 -7.10 14.83 14.83
CA LEU A 414 -5.78 14.24 15.04
C LEU A 414 -5.29 13.47 13.81
N ARG A 415 -6.19 12.76 13.12
CA ARG A 415 -5.85 11.97 11.92
C ARG A 415 -5.70 12.83 10.67
N GLU A 416 -6.36 13.99 10.61
CA GLU A 416 -6.23 14.94 9.50
C GLU A 416 -4.93 15.74 9.60
N PHE A 417 -4.51 16.14 10.80
CA PHE A 417 -3.32 16.97 11.01
C PHE A 417 -2.04 16.21 11.34
N ILE A 418 -2.09 15.11 12.09
CA ILE A 418 -0.89 14.45 12.63
C ILE A 418 -0.65 13.10 11.96
N ASP A 419 0.55 12.89 11.41
CA ASP A 419 1.02 11.60 10.91
C ASP A 419 1.50 10.72 12.07
N ARG A 420 2.42 11.26 12.89
CA ARG A 420 2.96 10.57 14.07
C ARG A 420 3.49 11.52 15.14
N ILE A 421 3.59 11.02 16.36
CA ILE A 421 4.14 11.72 17.52
C ILE A 421 5.28 10.87 18.07
N GLU A 422 6.48 11.42 18.11
CA GLU A 422 7.68 10.75 18.60
C GLU A 422 7.99 11.22 20.03
N VAL A 423 8.21 10.26 20.92
CA VAL A 423 8.51 10.54 22.34
C VAL A 423 9.93 10.09 22.64
N SER A 424 10.79 11.02 23.04
CA SER A 424 12.18 10.76 23.41
C SER A 424 12.34 10.35 24.88
N HIS A 425 13.56 10.01 25.32
CA HIS A 425 13.81 9.75 26.74
C HIS A 425 13.68 11.03 27.56
N ALA A 426 13.32 10.89 28.83
CA ALA A 426 13.45 12.00 29.75
C ALA A 426 14.93 12.19 30.09
N ASP A 427 15.46 13.39 29.83
CA ASP A 427 16.80 13.74 30.27
C ASP A 427 16.83 13.70 31.81
N LYS A 428 17.72 12.88 32.35
CA LYS A 428 17.84 12.67 33.80
C LYS A 428 18.28 13.92 34.55
N LYS A 429 18.98 14.85 33.87
CA LYS A 429 19.50 16.08 34.49
C LYS A 429 18.45 17.19 34.52
N SER A 430 17.85 17.49 33.38
CA SER A 430 16.86 18.57 33.26
C SER A 430 15.44 18.13 33.63
N LYS A 431 15.16 16.82 33.72
CA LYS A 431 13.81 16.23 33.81
C LYS A 431 12.88 16.67 32.68
N THR A 432 13.44 17.22 31.60
CA THR A 432 12.68 17.60 30.41
C THR A 432 12.63 16.42 29.44
N ARG A 433 11.66 16.46 28.53
CA ARG A 433 11.51 15.47 27.48
C ARG A 433 11.11 16.17 26.20
N GLU A 434 11.74 15.74 25.12
CA GLU A 434 11.43 16.20 23.78
C GLU A 434 10.29 15.35 23.18
N ILE A 435 9.31 16.03 22.60
CA ILE A 435 8.19 15.40 21.91
C ILE A 435 8.14 16.04 20.52
N THR A 436 8.32 15.22 19.50
CA THR A 436 8.30 15.68 18.12
C THR A 436 6.97 15.31 17.50
N ILE A 437 6.20 16.32 17.09
CA ILE A 437 4.93 16.13 16.39
C ILE A 437 5.20 16.24 14.89
N VAL A 438 4.95 15.15 14.17
CA VAL A 438 5.08 15.08 12.72
C VAL A 438 3.71 15.25 12.10
N TYR A 439 3.52 16.35 11.39
CA TYR A 439 2.26 16.71 10.76
C TYR A 439 2.11 16.05 9.39
N ASN A 440 0.86 15.74 9.04
CA ASN A 440 0.49 15.34 7.69
C ASN A 440 0.88 16.46 6.71
N PHE A 441 1.34 16.09 5.52
CA PHE A 441 1.72 16.98 4.43
C PHE A 441 2.96 17.88 4.61
N ILE A 442 3.35 18.25 5.83
CA ILE A 442 4.49 19.16 6.10
C ILE A 442 5.63 18.54 6.91
N GLY A 443 5.42 17.39 7.58
CA GLY A 443 6.45 16.76 8.40
C GLY A 443 6.60 17.39 9.79
N ALA A 444 7.78 17.25 10.40
CA ALA A 444 8.06 17.91 11.68
C ALA A 444 8.27 19.41 11.43
N PHE A 445 7.50 20.24 12.13
CA PHE A 445 7.60 21.71 12.03
C PHE A 445 7.56 22.31 13.43
N ASP A 446 8.50 23.19 13.74
CA ASP A 446 8.58 23.86 15.03
C ASP A 446 7.82 25.20 14.99
N PHE A 447 6.51 25.12 15.24
CA PHE A 447 5.64 26.29 15.32
C PHE A 447 6.04 27.26 16.45
N THR A 448 6.62 26.76 17.54
CA THR A 448 7.02 27.60 18.68
C THR A 448 8.11 28.56 18.25
N ARG A 449 9.14 28.00 17.60
CA ARG A 449 10.25 28.77 17.06
C ARG A 449 9.80 29.73 15.97
N ALA A 450 8.95 29.28 15.03
CA ALA A 450 8.44 30.13 13.96
C ALA A 450 7.64 31.33 14.50
N ILE A 451 6.83 31.13 15.55
CA ILE A 451 6.11 32.22 16.23
C ILE A 451 7.07 33.19 16.94
N GLU A 452 8.12 32.68 17.60
CA GLU A 452 9.14 33.52 18.24
C GLU A 452 9.93 34.36 17.20
N GLU A 453 10.31 33.75 16.08
CA GLU A 453 11.00 34.44 14.99
C GLU A 453 10.10 35.51 14.34
N ALA A 454 8.81 35.23 14.11
CA ALA A 454 7.86 36.21 13.62
C ALA A 454 7.67 37.40 14.59
N ARG A 455 7.57 37.13 15.91
CA ARG A 455 7.49 38.19 16.93
C ARG A 455 8.75 39.06 16.97
N ASN A 456 9.93 38.44 16.97
CA ASN A 456 11.22 39.14 16.97
C ASN A 456 11.44 39.98 15.71
N THR A 457 10.91 39.53 14.57
CA THR A 457 10.98 40.27 13.29
C THR A 457 10.06 41.49 13.32
N THR A 458 8.86 41.33 13.89
CA THR A 458 7.89 42.43 14.08
C THR A 458 8.43 43.50 15.04
N GLU A 459 9.07 43.10 16.14
CA GLU A 459 9.70 44.03 17.09
C GLU A 459 10.91 44.77 16.50
N LYS A 460 11.70 44.10 15.64
CA LYS A 460 12.81 44.75 14.93
C LYS A 460 12.32 45.78 13.90
N GLN A 461 11.24 45.48 13.17
CA GLN A 461 10.63 46.41 12.23
C GLN A 461 10.01 47.62 12.93
N GLN A 462 9.43 47.45 14.13
CA GLN A 462 8.92 48.56 14.94
C GLN A 462 10.01 49.43 15.59
N LYS A 463 11.25 48.91 15.75
CA LYS A 463 12.40 49.70 16.24
C LYS A 463 13.18 50.40 15.13
N THR A 464 12.93 50.07 13.87
CA THR A 464 13.59 50.67 12.70
C THR A 464 12.67 51.60 11.89
N ALA A 465 11.38 51.64 12.21
CA ALA A 465 10.45 52.71 11.85
C ALA A 465 10.43 53.78 12.95
#